data_AF-B7G1P8-F1
#
_entry.id   AF-B7G1P8-F1
#
_cell.length_a   1.000
_cell.length_b   1.000
_cell.length_c   1.000
_cell.angle_alpha   90.00
_cell.angle_beta   90.00
_cell.angle_gamma   90.00
#
_symmetry.space_group_name_H-M   'P 1'
#
loop_
_entity.id
_entity.type
_entity.pdbx_description
1 polymer ?
#
loop_
_entity_poly.entity_id
_entity_poly.type
_entity_poly.pdbx_seq_one_letter_code
_entity_poly.pdbx_strand_id
1 'polypeptide(L)'
;MIGLVGKPSAGKSTFFNAATAFARQRDDSETVLGGATMAPHPFTTIDPNNGFCLLPAPQDSCPEEDYEGDLTFGSTHGRNNHGRRLIPMLLRDVAGLVPNAYQGRGRGNKFLHDLTGADVLVHVLDASGTADSEGNTVGVEADGTPGAGASHPLHDLAWIRNELIEWLYTNIMFKWDTIQRKGRSKLSLMFSGYGQTEAVTRTVFDEVERFLEEAEHRERALDRLEQWDAGDLHRLISAFLGVRFPMALALNKYDLTSAKRNVEDILNALP
;
A
#
# COMPACT_ATOMS: atom_id res chain seq x y z
N MET A 1 6.37 -8.01 4.61
CA MET A 1 6.69 -7.38 3.32
C MET A 1 6.01 -6.03 3.21
N ILE A 2 6.75 -5.03 2.73
CA ILE A 2 6.25 -3.68 2.44
C ILE A 2 6.03 -3.57 0.93
N GLY A 3 4.84 -3.18 0.49
CA GLY A 3 4.54 -2.92 -0.92
C GLY A 3 4.57 -1.43 -1.23
N LEU A 4 5.39 -1.00 -2.19
CA LEU A 4 5.34 0.37 -2.72
C LEU A 4 4.27 0.46 -3.80
N VAL A 5 3.41 1.46 -3.70
CA VAL A 5 2.34 1.76 -4.66
C VAL A 5 2.33 3.25 -5.00
N GLY A 6 1.72 3.61 -6.12
CA GLY A 6 1.68 4.97 -6.64
C GLY A 6 1.91 5.05 -8.15
N LYS A 7 1.60 6.20 -8.74
CA LYS A 7 1.71 6.43 -10.18
C LYS A 7 3.14 6.26 -10.72
N PRO A 8 3.33 6.00 -12.03
CA PRO A 8 4.65 5.80 -12.64
C PRO A 8 5.70 6.88 -12.28
N SER A 9 5.32 8.16 -12.25
CA SER A 9 6.23 9.30 -12.00
C SER A 9 6.26 9.84 -10.58
N ALA A 10 5.56 9.17 -9.64
CA ALA A 10 5.58 9.59 -8.23
C ALA A 10 6.94 9.39 -7.56
N GLY A 11 7.88 8.70 -8.21
CA GLY A 11 9.24 8.46 -7.72
C GLY A 11 9.40 7.18 -6.91
N LYS A 12 8.51 6.19 -7.10
CA LYS A 12 8.60 4.86 -6.46
C LYS A 12 9.95 4.18 -6.64
N SER A 13 10.47 4.12 -7.87
CA SER A 13 11.74 3.44 -8.14
C SER A 13 12.93 4.20 -7.54
N THR A 14 12.87 5.53 -7.45
CA THR A 14 13.85 6.34 -6.73
C THR A 14 13.82 6.01 -5.22
N PHE A 15 12.63 5.97 -4.63
CA PHE A 15 12.44 5.58 -3.23
C PHE A 15 12.95 4.15 -2.97
N PHE A 16 12.59 3.19 -3.82
CA PHE A 16 13.05 1.81 -3.74
C PHE A 16 14.57 1.71 -3.79
N ASN A 17 15.21 2.38 -4.74
CA ASN A 17 16.66 2.37 -4.85
C ASN A 17 17.34 3.00 -3.65
N ALA A 18 16.81 4.10 -3.11
CA ALA A 18 17.34 4.73 -1.90
C ALA A 18 17.18 3.82 -0.67
N ALA A 19 16.01 3.23 -0.48
CA ALA A 19 15.71 2.35 0.66
C ALA A 19 16.49 1.03 0.65
N THR A 20 16.89 0.54 -0.54
CA THR A 20 17.64 -0.71 -0.71
C THR A 20 19.14 -0.50 -0.90
N ALA A 21 19.62 0.75 -1.02
CA ALA A 21 21.03 1.06 -1.28
C ALA A 21 21.98 0.48 -0.23
N PHE A 22 21.61 0.53 1.05
CA PHE A 22 22.42 -0.01 2.15
C PHE A 22 22.62 -1.52 2.07
N ALA A 23 21.61 -2.27 1.59
CA ALA A 23 21.72 -3.71 1.40
C ALA A 23 22.67 -4.07 0.24
N ARG A 24 22.79 -3.18 -0.77
CA ARG A 24 23.66 -3.37 -1.94
C ARG A 24 25.14 -3.05 -1.68
N GLN A 25 25.44 -2.25 -0.65
CA GLN A 25 26.82 -1.84 -0.33
C GLN A 25 27.58 -2.86 0.53
N ARG A 26 26.90 -3.85 1.12
CA ARG A 26 27.55 -4.98 1.79
C ARG A 26 27.91 -6.05 0.75
N ASP A 27 28.99 -5.81 0.02
CA ASP A 27 29.60 -6.72 -0.95
C ASP A 27 30.42 -7.82 -0.24
N ASP A 28 29.88 -8.34 0.85
CA ASP A 28 30.50 -9.40 1.63
C ASP A 28 30.01 -10.72 1.02
N SER A 29 30.88 -11.39 0.26
CA SER A 29 30.62 -12.69 -0.38
C SER A 29 30.12 -13.81 0.57
N GLU A 30 30.01 -13.55 1.86
CA GLU A 30 29.56 -14.48 2.91
C GLU A 30 28.31 -14.05 3.70
N THR A 31 27.69 -12.89 3.43
CA THR A 31 26.47 -12.52 4.18
C THR A 31 25.20 -13.00 3.47
N VAL A 32 24.55 -13.97 4.10
CA VAL A 32 23.34 -14.74 3.72
C VAL A 32 22.05 -13.89 3.56
N LEU A 33 22.13 -12.58 3.41
CA LEU A 33 21.01 -11.79 2.89
C LEU A 33 21.13 -11.76 1.36
N GLY A 34 20.82 -12.90 0.74
CA GLY A 34 20.93 -13.14 -0.70
C GLY A 34 20.59 -11.89 -1.49
N GLY A 35 21.62 -11.26 -2.05
CA GLY A 35 21.48 -10.07 -2.86
C GLY A 35 20.48 -10.35 -3.96
N ALA A 36 19.35 -9.66 -3.93
CA ALA A 36 18.53 -9.51 -5.12
C ALA A 36 19.38 -8.70 -6.10
N THR A 37 20.16 -9.39 -6.92
CA THR A 37 20.92 -8.84 -8.05
C THR A 37 19.91 -8.32 -9.06
N MET A 38 19.39 -7.12 -8.85
CA MET A 38 18.61 -6.40 -9.84
C MET A 38 19.47 -5.29 -10.41
N ALA A 39 20.06 -5.59 -11.57
CA ALA A 39 20.57 -4.56 -12.46
C ALA A 39 19.42 -3.62 -12.84
N PRO A 40 19.63 -2.28 -12.82
CA PRO A 40 18.62 -1.35 -13.30
C PRO A 40 18.57 -1.43 -14.82
N HIS A 41 17.61 -2.18 -15.37
CA HIS A 41 17.22 -2.01 -16.77
C HIS A 41 16.09 -0.98 -16.83
N PRO A 42 16.34 0.21 -17.40
CA PRO A 42 15.29 1.19 -17.62
C PRO A 42 14.49 0.71 -18.82
N PHE A 43 13.31 0.13 -18.58
CA PHE A 43 12.10 0.17 -19.41
C PHE A 43 11.13 -0.89 -18.86
N THR A 44 9.99 -0.41 -18.35
CA THR A 44 8.77 -1.16 -17.98
C THR A 44 8.98 -2.51 -17.26
N THR A 45 9.03 -2.48 -15.93
CA THR A 45 9.16 -3.68 -15.09
C THR A 45 7.98 -4.65 -15.31
N ILE A 46 8.25 -5.78 -15.96
CA ILE A 46 7.29 -6.86 -16.24
C ILE A 46 7.09 -7.76 -15.02
N ASP A 47 8.07 -7.78 -14.10
CA ASP A 47 7.98 -8.42 -12.79
C ASP A 47 8.35 -7.41 -11.69
N PRO A 48 7.70 -7.46 -10.52
CA PRO A 48 7.93 -6.50 -9.44
C PRO A 48 9.35 -6.60 -8.88
N ASN A 49 9.94 -5.44 -8.62
CA ASN A 49 11.27 -5.32 -8.06
C ASN A 49 11.22 -5.70 -6.57
N ASN A 50 11.99 -6.70 -6.15
CA ASN A 50 12.11 -7.11 -4.75
C ASN A 50 13.49 -6.74 -4.20
N GLY A 51 13.54 -6.23 -2.97
CA GLY A 51 14.80 -5.93 -2.30
C GLY A 51 14.63 -5.89 -0.78
N PHE A 52 15.73 -5.98 -0.05
CA PHE A 52 15.70 -5.79 1.39
C PHE A 52 16.00 -4.34 1.73
N CYS A 53 15.20 -3.75 2.61
CA CYS A 53 15.52 -2.51 3.29
C CYS A 53 15.81 -2.80 4.77
N LEU A 54 16.58 -1.92 5.39
CA LEU A 54 16.89 -1.99 6.82
C LEU A 54 16.08 -0.92 7.55
N LEU A 55 15.22 -1.34 8.47
CA LEU A 55 14.46 -0.43 9.32
C LEU A 55 14.96 -0.48 10.75
N PRO A 56 15.08 0.66 11.45
CA PRO A 56 15.39 0.64 12.87
C PRO A 56 14.25 -0.04 13.64
N ALA A 57 14.61 -0.97 14.52
CA ALA A 57 13.69 -1.62 15.43
C ALA A 57 12.88 -0.57 16.20
N PRO A 58 11.56 -0.71 16.37
CA PRO A 58 10.74 0.24 17.13
C PRO A 58 11.37 0.58 18.48
N GLN A 59 11.18 1.82 18.93
CA GLN A 59 11.67 2.22 20.24
C GLN A 59 10.99 1.36 21.32
N ASP A 60 11.74 1.00 22.36
CA ASP A 60 11.31 0.17 23.48
C ASP A 60 10.92 -1.27 23.09
N SER A 61 11.28 -1.71 21.87
CA SER A 61 11.00 -3.08 21.41
C SER A 61 12.20 -4.01 21.44
N CYS A 62 13.39 -3.44 21.64
CA CYS A 62 14.65 -4.18 21.67
C CYS A 62 15.10 -4.38 23.12
N PRO A 63 15.20 -5.62 23.62
CA PRO A 63 15.77 -5.91 24.94
C PRO A 63 17.19 -5.34 25.13
N GLU A 64 17.90 -5.11 24.02
CA GLU A 64 19.24 -4.54 24.01
C GLU A 64 19.27 -3.02 24.25
N GLU A 65 18.13 -2.32 24.27
CA GLU A 65 18.05 -0.90 24.60
C GLU A 65 18.29 -0.65 26.11
N ASP A 66 17.88 -1.61 26.95
CA ASP A 66 18.14 -1.62 28.40
C ASP A 66 19.47 -2.30 28.77
N TYR A 67 20.25 -2.73 27.78
CA TYR A 67 21.47 -3.49 27.98
C TYR A 67 22.70 -2.56 28.00
N GLU A 68 23.31 -2.41 29.17
CA GLU A 68 24.54 -1.61 29.36
C GLU A 68 25.84 -2.34 28.92
N GLY A 69 25.74 -3.56 28.39
CA GLY A 69 26.88 -4.35 27.95
C GLY A 69 27.28 -4.13 26.49
N ASP A 70 28.02 -5.08 25.91
CA ASP A 70 28.51 -4.97 24.54
C ASP A 70 27.35 -5.04 23.51
N LEU A 71 27.05 -3.89 22.91
CA LEU A 71 25.99 -3.71 21.91
C LEU A 71 26.28 -4.39 20.55
N THR A 72 27.44 -5.03 20.39
CA THR A 72 27.76 -5.86 19.21
C THR A 72 27.01 -7.20 19.20
N PHE A 73 26.54 -7.68 20.35
CA PHE A 73 25.67 -8.86 20.40
C PHE A 73 24.35 -8.57 19.66
N GLY A 74 24.02 -9.41 18.67
CA GLY A 74 22.78 -9.30 17.88
C GLY A 74 22.80 -8.27 16.74
N SER A 75 23.93 -7.59 16.49
CA SER A 75 24.04 -6.55 15.45
C SER A 75 24.34 -7.09 14.04
N THR A 76 23.79 -8.25 13.66
CA THR A 76 24.01 -8.88 12.33
C THR A 76 23.81 -7.90 11.17
N HIS A 77 22.80 -7.03 11.29
CA HIS A 77 22.43 -6.04 10.28
C HIS A 77 22.88 -4.61 10.64
N GLY A 78 23.68 -4.47 11.71
CA GLY A 78 24.14 -3.17 12.23
C GLY A 78 23.10 -2.42 13.07
N ARG A 79 23.45 -1.18 13.39
CA ARG A 79 22.63 -0.22 14.14
C ARG A 79 22.59 1.11 13.39
N ASN A 80 21.57 1.94 13.62
CA ASN A 80 21.53 3.30 13.08
C ASN A 80 22.40 4.27 13.91
N ASN A 81 22.42 5.54 13.50
CA ASN A 81 23.11 6.64 14.20
C ASN A 81 22.61 6.92 15.64
N HIS A 82 21.46 6.36 16.01
CA HIS A 82 20.88 6.43 17.35
C HIS A 82 21.10 5.13 18.14
N GLY A 83 21.92 4.21 17.64
CA GLY A 83 22.20 2.94 18.29
C GLY A 83 21.07 1.91 18.19
N ARG A 84 19.97 2.16 17.47
CA ARG A 84 18.87 1.20 17.31
C ARG A 84 19.23 0.09 16.34
N ARG A 85 18.94 -1.16 16.69
CA ARG A 85 19.16 -2.34 15.84
C ARG A 85 18.43 -2.20 14.51
N LEU A 86 19.08 -2.57 13.42
CA LEU A 86 18.45 -2.62 12.10
C LEU A 86 17.83 -4.00 11.86
N ILE A 87 16.59 -4.01 11.39
CA ILE A 87 15.81 -5.21 11.05
C ILE A 87 15.63 -5.25 9.53
N PRO A 88 16.01 -6.35 8.85
CA PRO A 88 15.79 -6.51 7.42
C PRO A 88 14.31 -6.75 7.15
N MET A 89 13.76 -5.95 6.24
CA MET A 89 12.38 -6.03 5.79
C MET A 89 12.35 -6.17 4.27
N LEU A 90 11.52 -7.08 3.78
CA LEU A 90 11.30 -7.23 2.34
C LEU A 90 10.49 -6.04 1.82
N LEU A 91 11.05 -5.31 0.88
CA LEU A 91 10.45 -4.20 0.15
C LEU A 91 10.18 -4.64 -1.30
N ARG A 92 8.96 -4.38 -1.78
CA ARG A 92 8.54 -4.72 -3.13
C ARG A 92 8.04 -3.47 -3.83
N ASP A 93 8.70 -3.06 -4.91
CA ASP A 93 8.18 -2.04 -5.83
C ASP A 93 7.25 -2.72 -6.82
N VAL A 94 5.95 -2.67 -6.50
CA VAL A 94 4.89 -3.17 -7.38
C VAL A 94 4.75 -2.15 -8.49
N ALA A 95 4.92 -2.60 -9.74
CA ALA A 95 4.98 -1.71 -10.89
C ALA A 95 3.78 -0.73 -10.90
N GLY A 96 4.02 0.47 -11.41
CA GLY A 96 3.06 1.59 -11.35
C GLY A 96 1.68 1.17 -11.79
N LEU A 97 0.73 1.17 -10.84
CA LEU A 97 -0.68 1.05 -11.14
C LEU A 97 -1.06 2.22 -12.07
N VAL A 98 -1.87 1.91 -13.06
CA VAL A 98 -2.47 2.88 -13.97
C VAL A 98 -3.96 2.90 -13.65
N PRO A 99 -4.64 4.07 -13.72
CA PRO A 99 -6.07 4.13 -13.46
C PRO A 99 -6.86 3.09 -14.26
N ASN A 100 -7.89 2.52 -13.64
CA ASN A 100 -8.76 1.47 -14.15
C ASN A 100 -8.08 0.08 -14.28
N ALA A 101 -7.06 -0.21 -13.47
CA ALA A 101 -6.37 -1.51 -13.49
C ALA A 101 -7.31 -2.68 -13.10
N TYR A 102 -8.33 -2.41 -12.28
CA TYR A 102 -9.33 -3.39 -11.86
C TYR A 102 -10.23 -3.90 -12.99
N GLN A 103 -10.42 -3.14 -14.08
CA GLN A 103 -11.34 -3.47 -15.18
C GLN A 103 -10.85 -4.65 -16.06
N GLY A 104 -9.77 -5.34 -15.68
CA GLY A 104 -9.26 -6.52 -16.38
C GLY A 104 -8.64 -6.23 -17.75
N ARG A 105 -8.51 -4.96 -18.15
CA ARG A 105 -7.80 -4.55 -19.37
C ARG A 105 -6.28 -4.60 -19.10
N GLY A 106 -5.68 -5.77 -19.29
CA GLY A 106 -4.22 -5.95 -19.31
C GLY A 106 -3.60 -6.42 -17.99
N ARG A 107 -2.36 -5.97 -17.71
CA ARG A 107 -1.50 -6.47 -16.62
C ARG A 107 -1.97 -6.04 -15.20
N GLY A 108 -2.96 -5.15 -15.11
CA GLY A 108 -3.56 -4.60 -13.87
C GLY A 108 -3.90 -5.64 -12.80
N ASN A 109 -4.56 -6.72 -13.20
CA ASN A 109 -5.00 -7.76 -12.28
C ASN A 109 -3.83 -8.58 -11.68
N LYS A 110 -2.73 -8.77 -12.44
CA LYS A 110 -1.51 -9.41 -11.92
C LYS A 110 -0.86 -8.53 -10.84
N PHE A 111 -0.88 -7.21 -11.01
CA PHE A 111 -0.33 -6.26 -10.03
C PHE A 111 -1.12 -6.21 -8.72
N LEU A 112 -2.45 -6.22 -8.80
CA LEU A 112 -3.30 -6.24 -7.61
C LEU A 112 -3.13 -7.57 -6.84
N HIS A 113 -2.90 -8.67 -7.56
CA HIS A 113 -2.49 -9.92 -6.94
C HIS A 113 -1.12 -9.83 -6.24
N ASP A 114 -0.15 -9.12 -6.82
CA ASP A 114 1.17 -8.93 -6.18
C ASP A 114 1.09 -8.15 -4.85
N LEU A 115 0.08 -7.29 -4.68
CA LEU A 115 -0.18 -6.58 -3.43
C LEU A 115 -0.70 -7.50 -2.32
N THR A 116 -1.32 -8.64 -2.65
CA THR A 116 -1.87 -9.57 -1.63
C THR A 116 -0.83 -10.17 -0.69
N GLY A 117 0.46 -10.14 -1.05
CA GLY A 117 1.55 -10.57 -0.17
C GLY A 117 2.10 -9.45 0.71
N ALA A 118 1.66 -8.20 0.56
CA ALA A 118 2.15 -7.08 1.36
C ALA A 118 1.43 -7.02 2.69
N ASP A 119 2.16 -6.80 3.79
CA ASP A 119 1.58 -6.59 5.11
C ASP A 119 1.19 -5.12 5.32
N VAL A 120 1.93 -4.21 4.67
CA VAL A 120 1.71 -2.77 4.70
C VAL A 120 2.00 -2.19 3.32
N LEU A 121 1.25 -1.17 2.94
CA LEU A 121 1.47 -0.41 1.72
C LEU A 121 2.12 0.93 2.04
N VAL A 122 3.10 1.34 1.22
CA VAL A 122 3.60 2.71 1.20
C VAL A 122 3.17 3.32 -0.12
N HIS A 123 2.25 4.27 -0.04
CA HIS A 123 1.77 5.01 -1.18
C HIS A 123 2.66 6.22 -1.42
N VAL A 124 3.50 6.11 -2.44
CA VAL A 124 4.37 7.19 -2.89
C VAL A 124 3.54 8.14 -3.75
N LEU A 125 3.32 9.35 -3.21
CA LEU A 125 2.58 10.43 -3.84
C LEU A 125 3.55 11.48 -4.37
N ASP A 126 3.27 12.01 -5.56
CA ASP A 126 3.97 13.20 -6.07
C ASP A 126 3.41 14.45 -5.39
N ALA A 127 4.03 14.90 -4.30
CA ALA A 127 3.52 16.06 -3.56
C ALA A 127 3.65 17.36 -4.36
N SER A 128 4.54 17.44 -5.35
CA SER A 128 4.75 18.67 -6.12
C SER A 128 3.58 19.02 -7.05
N GLY A 129 2.73 18.04 -7.37
CA GLY A 129 1.64 18.22 -8.32
C GLY A 129 2.11 18.51 -9.75
N THR A 130 3.34 18.13 -10.12
CA THR A 130 3.91 18.47 -11.45
C THR A 130 3.67 17.40 -12.52
N ALA A 131 2.80 16.44 -12.23
CA ALA A 131 2.44 15.35 -13.14
C ALA A 131 0.94 15.35 -13.43
N ASP A 132 0.55 14.85 -14.60
CA ASP A 132 -0.85 14.69 -14.98
C ASP A 132 -1.50 13.44 -14.34
N SER A 133 -2.75 13.14 -14.71
CA SER A 133 -3.49 11.99 -14.20
C SER A 133 -2.87 10.63 -14.58
N GLU A 134 -2.10 10.57 -15.67
CA GLU A 134 -1.44 9.38 -16.17
C GLU A 134 -0.01 9.23 -15.63
N GLY A 135 0.52 10.30 -15.01
CA GLY A 135 1.86 10.36 -14.49
C GLY A 135 2.89 10.91 -15.50
N ASN A 136 2.47 11.58 -16.56
CA ASN A 136 3.41 12.32 -17.41
C ASN A 136 3.81 13.63 -16.71
N THR A 137 5.08 14.03 -16.84
CA THR A 137 5.57 15.27 -16.22
C THR A 137 5.10 16.47 -17.05
N VAL A 138 4.38 17.39 -16.39
CA VAL A 138 3.82 18.62 -16.99
C VAL A 138 4.72 19.83 -16.70
N GLY A 139 5.59 19.73 -15.68
CA GLY A 139 6.52 20.79 -15.30
C GLY A 139 5.88 21.86 -14.40
N VAL A 140 6.59 22.97 -14.23
CA VAL A 140 6.14 24.15 -13.47
C VAL A 140 6.18 25.38 -14.36
N GLU A 141 5.21 26.26 -14.20
CA GLU A 141 5.16 27.58 -14.83
C GLU A 141 6.22 28.51 -14.22
N ALA A 142 6.47 29.65 -14.87
CA ALA A 142 7.50 30.61 -14.45
C ALA A 142 7.26 31.21 -13.05
N ASP A 143 6.03 31.19 -12.55
CA ASP A 143 5.62 31.65 -11.22
C ASP A 143 5.68 30.54 -10.16
N GLY A 144 6.13 29.34 -10.52
CA GLY A 144 6.21 28.18 -9.63
C GLY A 144 4.88 27.43 -9.45
N THR A 145 3.83 27.78 -10.20
CA THR A 145 2.59 27.00 -10.23
C THR A 145 2.74 25.73 -11.09
N PRO A 146 1.95 24.68 -10.83
CA PRO A 146 1.94 23.50 -11.69
C PRO A 146 1.54 23.85 -13.14
N GLY A 147 2.23 23.25 -14.11
CA GLY A 147 1.93 23.45 -15.54
C GLY A 147 0.50 23.06 -15.91
N ALA A 148 -0.05 23.68 -16.96
CA ALA A 148 -1.39 23.38 -17.44
C ALA A 148 -1.59 21.87 -17.74
N GLY A 149 -2.52 21.21 -17.03
CA GLY A 149 -2.77 19.77 -17.12
C GLY A 149 -2.22 18.95 -15.95
N ALA A 150 -1.51 19.58 -15.01
CA ALA A 150 -1.13 19.01 -13.74
C ALA A 150 -2.34 18.51 -12.92
N SER A 151 -2.21 17.33 -12.34
CA SER A 151 -3.21 16.73 -11.45
C SER A 151 -2.87 17.08 -10.00
N HIS A 152 -3.86 17.57 -9.25
CA HIS A 152 -3.69 17.85 -7.83
C HIS A 152 -3.43 16.55 -7.05
N PRO A 153 -2.42 16.49 -6.15
CA PRO A 153 -2.07 15.27 -5.42
C PRO A 153 -3.21 14.65 -4.59
N LEU A 154 -4.21 15.45 -4.19
CA LEU A 154 -5.42 14.97 -3.53
C LEU A 154 -6.22 13.96 -4.38
N HIS A 155 -6.22 14.09 -5.70
CA HIS A 155 -6.89 13.12 -6.57
C HIS A 155 -6.19 11.76 -6.49
N ASP A 156 -4.87 11.77 -6.30
CA ASP A 156 -4.07 10.56 -6.24
C ASP A 156 -4.20 9.88 -4.88
N LEU A 157 -4.37 10.66 -3.81
CA LEU A 157 -4.55 10.18 -2.44
C LEU A 157 -5.64 9.10 -2.33
N ALA A 158 -6.81 9.34 -2.90
CA ALA A 158 -7.94 8.42 -2.84
C ALA A 158 -7.90 7.34 -3.93
N TRP A 159 -7.21 7.59 -5.05
CA TRP A 159 -7.26 6.75 -6.24
C TRP A 159 -6.84 5.30 -5.96
N ILE A 160 -5.70 5.08 -5.29
CA ILE A 160 -5.22 3.71 -5.01
C ILE A 160 -6.21 2.90 -4.16
N ARG A 161 -6.87 3.56 -3.20
CA ARG A 161 -7.85 2.92 -2.32
C ARG A 161 -9.09 2.55 -3.13
N ASN A 162 -9.54 3.42 -4.01
CA ASN A 162 -10.67 3.15 -4.89
C ASN A 162 -10.36 1.98 -5.85
N GLU A 163 -9.16 1.92 -6.44
CA GLU A 163 -8.76 0.79 -7.29
C GLU A 163 -8.80 -0.55 -6.55
N LEU A 164 -8.32 -0.58 -5.29
CA LEU A 164 -8.36 -1.79 -4.46
C LEU A 164 -9.80 -2.20 -4.11
N ILE A 165 -10.67 -1.22 -3.81
CA ILE A 165 -12.09 -1.45 -3.52
C ILE A 165 -12.77 -2.05 -4.76
N GLU A 166 -12.63 -1.41 -5.91
CA GLU A 166 -13.28 -1.82 -7.16
C GLU A 166 -12.78 -3.18 -7.65
N TRP A 167 -11.50 -3.49 -7.44
CA TRP A 167 -10.95 -4.81 -7.73
C TRP A 167 -11.58 -5.91 -6.89
N LEU A 168 -11.62 -5.71 -5.56
CA LEU A 168 -12.22 -6.70 -4.66
C LEU A 168 -13.72 -6.83 -4.91
N TYR A 169 -14.39 -5.70 -5.19
CA TYR A 169 -15.80 -5.65 -5.54
C TYR A 169 -16.07 -6.47 -6.80
N THR A 170 -15.31 -6.24 -7.87
CA THR A 170 -15.45 -6.99 -9.13
C THR A 170 -15.26 -8.49 -8.92
N ASN A 171 -14.25 -8.89 -8.12
CA ASN A 171 -13.98 -10.30 -7.81
C ASN A 171 -15.12 -10.98 -7.03
N ILE A 172 -15.75 -10.24 -6.10
CA ILE A 172 -16.89 -10.72 -5.32
C ILE A 172 -18.15 -10.76 -6.19
N MET A 173 -18.42 -9.70 -6.93
CA MET A 173 -19.58 -9.57 -7.82
C MET A 173 -19.61 -10.66 -8.88
N PHE A 174 -18.45 -11.07 -9.41
CA PHE A 174 -18.35 -12.20 -10.34
C PHE A 174 -18.91 -13.52 -9.77
N LYS A 175 -18.94 -13.68 -8.44
CA LYS A 175 -19.45 -14.87 -7.76
C LYS A 175 -20.71 -14.60 -6.93
N TRP A 176 -21.36 -13.45 -7.12
CA TRP A 176 -22.42 -12.95 -6.25
C TRP A 176 -23.60 -13.91 -6.12
N ASP A 177 -24.14 -14.44 -7.22
CA ASP A 177 -25.27 -15.39 -7.19
C ASP A 177 -24.96 -16.64 -6.35
N THR A 178 -23.71 -17.10 -6.40
CA THR A 178 -23.27 -18.24 -5.58
C THR A 178 -23.07 -17.86 -4.12
N ILE A 179 -22.65 -16.62 -3.86
CA ILE A 179 -22.51 -16.07 -2.51
C ILE A 179 -23.89 -15.93 -1.87
N GLN A 180 -24.85 -15.32 -2.53
CA GLN A 180 -26.22 -15.15 -2.02
C GLN A 180 -26.84 -16.50 -1.64
N ARG A 181 -26.70 -17.53 -2.49
CA ARG A 181 -27.22 -18.88 -2.22
C ARG A 181 -26.51 -19.62 -1.09
N LYS A 182 -25.21 -19.37 -0.88
CA LYS A 182 -24.41 -20.04 0.17
C LYS A 182 -24.27 -19.19 1.45
N GLY A 183 -24.76 -17.96 1.43
CA GLY A 183 -24.77 -17.02 2.54
C GLY A 183 -23.39 -16.56 3.01
N ARG A 184 -23.37 -16.05 4.25
CA ARG A 184 -22.21 -15.47 4.95
C ARG A 184 -20.93 -16.29 4.86
N SER A 185 -21.02 -17.62 4.95
CA SER A 185 -19.85 -18.51 4.91
C SER A 185 -19.07 -18.38 3.60
N LYS A 186 -19.77 -18.30 2.46
CA LYS A 186 -19.15 -18.18 1.15
C LYS A 186 -18.61 -16.79 0.92
N LEU A 187 -19.30 -15.76 1.41
CA LEU A 187 -18.81 -14.37 1.39
C LEU A 187 -17.50 -14.25 2.17
N SER A 188 -17.45 -14.76 3.41
CA SER A 188 -16.24 -14.75 4.24
C SER A 188 -15.05 -15.43 3.55
N LEU A 189 -15.29 -16.58 2.90
CA LEU A 189 -14.26 -17.31 2.15
C LEU A 189 -13.70 -16.50 0.96
N MET A 190 -14.42 -15.52 0.43
CA MET A 190 -13.87 -14.65 -0.62
C MET A 190 -12.69 -13.82 -0.12
N PHE A 191 -12.62 -13.54 1.18
CA PHE A 191 -11.58 -12.72 1.78
C PHE A 191 -10.33 -13.50 2.23
N SER A 192 -10.40 -14.83 2.32
CA SER A 192 -9.27 -15.66 2.79
C SER A 192 -8.07 -15.62 1.85
N GLY A 193 -8.30 -15.35 0.55
CA GLY A 193 -7.25 -15.26 -0.47
C GLY A 193 -6.33 -14.03 -0.33
N TYR A 194 -6.66 -13.09 0.55
CA TYR A 194 -5.88 -11.86 0.70
C TYR A 194 -4.84 -11.94 1.83
N GLY A 195 -4.73 -13.03 2.60
CA GLY A 195 -3.68 -13.16 3.62
C GLY A 195 -4.07 -12.62 5.00
N GLN A 196 -5.37 -12.66 5.33
CA GLN A 196 -5.86 -12.36 6.69
C GLN A 196 -6.46 -13.60 7.34
N THR A 197 -6.47 -13.61 8.67
CA THR A 197 -7.05 -14.70 9.44
C THR A 197 -8.57 -14.62 9.43
N GLU A 198 -9.23 -15.76 9.60
CA GLU A 198 -10.69 -15.82 9.75
C GLU A 198 -11.19 -14.95 10.92
N ALA A 199 -10.40 -14.83 11.99
CA ALA A 199 -10.73 -13.99 13.14
C ALA A 199 -10.80 -12.50 12.77
N VAL A 200 -9.85 -12.02 11.95
CA VAL A 200 -9.85 -10.63 11.46
C VAL A 200 -11.04 -10.40 10.53
N THR A 201 -11.26 -11.31 9.56
CA THR A 201 -12.43 -11.23 8.67
C THR A 201 -13.73 -11.19 9.45
N ARG A 202 -13.90 -12.07 10.46
CA ARG A 202 -15.09 -12.07 11.32
C ARG A 202 -15.27 -10.74 12.05
N THR A 203 -14.20 -10.18 12.62
CA THR A 203 -14.25 -8.89 13.33
C THR A 203 -14.76 -7.77 12.43
N VAL A 204 -14.25 -7.69 11.20
CA VAL A 204 -14.71 -6.70 10.20
C VAL A 204 -16.18 -6.91 9.86
N PHE A 205 -16.60 -8.16 9.66
CA PHE A 205 -17.99 -8.49 9.35
C PHE A 205 -18.93 -8.08 10.49
N ASP A 206 -18.56 -8.37 11.73
CA ASP A 206 -19.35 -8.04 12.92
C ASP A 206 -19.42 -6.51 13.14
N GLU A 207 -18.36 -5.77 12.80
CA GLU A 207 -18.36 -4.30 12.85
C GLU A 207 -19.27 -3.69 11.79
N VAL A 208 -19.23 -4.20 10.55
CA VAL A 208 -20.11 -3.73 9.47
C VAL A 208 -21.56 -4.10 9.75
N GLU A 209 -21.83 -5.30 10.24
CA GLU A 209 -23.19 -5.74 10.61
C GLU A 209 -23.77 -4.85 11.71
N ARG A 210 -22.97 -4.52 12.74
CA ARG A 210 -23.36 -3.57 13.79
C ARG A 210 -23.65 -2.18 13.24
N PHE A 211 -22.82 -1.67 12.32
CA PHE A 211 -23.06 -0.39 11.67
C PHE A 211 -24.40 -0.39 10.91
N LEU A 212 -24.71 -1.46 10.17
CA LEU A 212 -25.96 -1.58 9.41
C LEU A 212 -27.18 -1.68 10.32
N GLU A 213 -27.04 -2.32 11.48
CA GLU A 213 -28.07 -2.37 12.50
C GLU A 213 -28.32 -0.99 13.14
N GLU A 214 -27.26 -0.28 13.53
CA GLU A 214 -27.36 1.01 14.23
C GLU A 214 -27.77 2.16 13.30
N ALA A 215 -27.17 2.26 12.12
CA ALA A 215 -27.36 3.39 11.21
C ALA A 215 -28.56 3.21 10.28
N GLU A 216 -28.92 1.97 9.95
CA GLU A 216 -29.92 1.67 8.93
C GLU A 216 -31.03 0.72 9.41
N HIS A 217 -31.01 0.31 10.69
CA HIS A 217 -32.01 -0.58 11.29
C HIS A 217 -32.12 -1.93 10.56
N ARG A 218 -31.01 -2.42 10.00
CA ARG A 218 -30.92 -3.69 9.27
C ARG A 218 -30.27 -4.78 10.13
N GLU A 219 -31.07 -5.38 11.01
CA GLU A 219 -30.63 -6.51 11.85
C GLU A 219 -30.23 -7.75 11.02
N ARG A 220 -29.15 -8.40 11.44
CA ARG A 220 -28.62 -9.62 10.80
C ARG A 220 -28.42 -9.46 9.29
N ALA A 221 -27.90 -8.32 8.88
CA ALA A 221 -27.73 -7.98 7.47
C ALA A 221 -26.94 -9.06 6.71
N LEU A 222 -25.96 -9.71 7.34
CA LEU A 222 -25.15 -10.75 6.68
C LEU A 222 -25.91 -12.05 6.39
N ASP A 223 -27.06 -12.26 7.03
CA ASP A 223 -27.95 -13.39 6.76
C ASP A 223 -28.90 -13.11 5.57
N ARG A 224 -28.99 -11.85 5.13
CA ARG A 224 -29.91 -11.37 4.09
C ARG A 224 -29.18 -10.68 2.94
N LEU A 225 -28.19 -11.36 2.37
CA LEU A 225 -27.34 -10.83 1.27
C LEU A 225 -28.13 -10.48 0.00
N GLU A 226 -29.35 -10.97 -0.16
CA GLU A 226 -30.29 -10.58 -1.22
C GLU A 226 -30.79 -9.14 -1.11
N GLN A 227 -30.69 -8.53 0.07
CA GLN A 227 -31.08 -7.14 0.33
C GLN A 227 -29.92 -6.16 0.22
N TRP A 228 -28.69 -6.67 -0.01
CA TRP A 228 -27.50 -5.84 -0.10
C TRP A 228 -27.43 -5.14 -1.45
N ASP A 229 -27.10 -3.85 -1.40
CA ASP A 229 -26.78 -3.08 -2.59
C ASP A 229 -25.25 -2.96 -2.81
N ALA A 230 -24.87 -2.21 -3.84
CA ALA A 230 -23.46 -1.97 -4.13
C ALA A 230 -22.74 -1.18 -3.01
N GLY A 231 -23.46 -0.29 -2.32
CA GLY A 231 -22.92 0.51 -1.21
C GLY A 231 -22.55 -0.36 -0.01
N ASP A 232 -23.39 -1.34 0.32
CA ASP A 232 -23.14 -2.29 1.41
C ASP A 232 -21.88 -3.10 1.18
N LEU A 233 -21.76 -3.64 -0.04
CA LEU A 233 -20.60 -4.43 -0.41
C LEU A 233 -19.33 -3.57 -0.44
N HIS A 234 -19.40 -2.34 -0.98
CA HIS A 234 -18.28 -1.40 -0.93
C HIS A 234 -17.88 -1.03 0.49
N ARG A 235 -18.84 -0.86 1.40
CA ARG A 235 -18.56 -0.59 2.82
C ARG A 235 -17.81 -1.73 3.47
N LEU A 236 -18.28 -2.97 3.27
CA LEU A 236 -17.63 -4.17 3.77
C LEU A 236 -16.19 -4.29 3.25
N ILE A 237 -16.02 -4.08 1.94
CA ILE A 237 -14.71 -4.12 1.28
C ILE A 237 -13.79 -3.02 1.80
N SER A 238 -14.28 -1.79 1.94
CA SER A 238 -13.49 -0.66 2.43
C SER A 238 -13.04 -0.87 3.88
N ALA A 239 -13.92 -1.41 4.74
CA ALA A 239 -13.59 -1.78 6.11
C ALA A 239 -12.53 -2.90 6.13
N PHE A 240 -12.71 -3.94 5.31
CA PHE A 240 -11.73 -5.02 5.18
C PHE A 240 -10.36 -4.51 4.72
N LEU A 241 -10.31 -3.68 3.68
CA LEU A 241 -9.08 -3.11 3.15
C LEU A 241 -8.39 -2.17 4.14
N GLY A 242 -9.15 -1.47 4.99
CA GLY A 242 -8.61 -0.63 6.07
C GLY A 242 -7.80 -1.42 7.09
N VAL A 243 -8.23 -2.65 7.42
CA VAL A 243 -7.50 -3.56 8.30
C VAL A 243 -6.42 -4.32 7.54
N ARG A 244 -6.73 -4.76 6.32
CA ARG A 244 -5.85 -5.61 5.51
C ARG A 244 -4.63 -4.85 5.03
N PHE A 245 -4.82 -3.69 4.43
CA PHE A 245 -3.76 -2.92 3.78
C PHE A 245 -3.61 -1.57 4.48
N PRO A 246 -3.05 -1.55 5.70
CA PRO A 246 -2.65 -0.29 6.32
C PRO A 246 -1.70 0.42 5.35
N MET A 247 -1.93 1.72 5.16
CA MET A 247 -1.25 2.50 4.14
C MET A 247 -0.55 3.70 4.79
N ALA A 248 0.77 3.75 4.63
CA ALA A 248 1.56 4.93 4.93
C ALA A 248 1.71 5.78 3.66
N LEU A 249 1.67 7.11 3.81
CA LEU A 249 1.89 8.03 2.70
C LEU A 249 3.35 8.48 2.68
N ALA A 250 3.99 8.34 1.52
CA ALA A 250 5.30 8.93 1.25
C ALA A 250 5.09 10.13 0.32
N LEU A 251 5.07 11.34 0.89
CA LEU A 251 4.90 12.60 0.18
C LEU A 251 6.21 13.00 -0.50
N ASN A 252 6.46 12.44 -1.67
CA ASN A 252 7.72 12.58 -2.39
C ASN A 252 7.82 13.93 -3.10
N LYS A 253 9.06 14.35 -3.43
CA LYS A 253 9.38 15.66 -4.02
C LYS A 253 9.01 16.87 -3.13
N TYR A 254 9.02 16.67 -1.82
CA TYR A 254 8.73 17.72 -0.83
C TYR A 254 9.72 18.89 -0.86
N ASP A 255 10.91 18.67 -1.42
CA ASP A 255 11.92 19.70 -1.66
C ASP A 255 11.47 20.78 -2.66
N LEU A 256 10.47 20.50 -3.50
CA LEU A 256 9.91 21.47 -4.45
C LEU A 256 8.97 22.47 -3.76
N THR A 257 9.04 23.73 -4.17
CA THR A 257 8.24 24.83 -3.58
C THR A 257 6.74 24.58 -3.66
N SER A 258 6.25 24.04 -4.80
CA SER A 258 4.83 23.72 -4.98
C SER A 258 4.32 22.64 -4.02
N ALA A 259 5.21 21.75 -3.55
CA ALA A 259 4.82 20.66 -2.68
C ALA A 259 4.37 21.13 -1.29
N LYS A 260 4.96 22.20 -0.75
CA LYS A 260 4.66 22.69 0.61
C LYS A 260 3.16 22.96 0.81
N ARG A 261 2.55 23.68 -0.14
CA ARG A 261 1.11 23.97 -0.14
C ARG A 261 0.27 22.70 -0.29
N ASN A 262 0.62 21.85 -1.25
CA ASN A 262 -0.13 20.62 -1.51
C ASN A 262 -0.09 19.65 -0.32
N VAL A 263 1.01 19.62 0.43
CA VAL A 263 1.11 18.79 1.65
C VAL A 263 0.15 19.27 2.72
N GLU A 264 -0.02 20.58 2.93
CA GLU A 264 -1.02 21.11 3.86
C GLU A 264 -2.44 20.66 3.46
N ASP A 265 -2.76 20.75 2.16
CA ASP A 265 -4.05 20.30 1.63
C ASP A 265 -4.26 18.79 1.85
N ILE A 266 -3.22 17.97 1.63
CA ILE A 266 -3.26 16.51 1.90
C ILE A 266 -3.49 16.23 3.38
N LEU A 267 -2.75 16.88 4.27
CA LEU A 267 -2.87 16.66 5.72
C LEU A 267 -4.26 17.05 6.23
N ASN A 268 -4.85 18.12 5.69
CA ASN A 268 -6.22 18.55 6.03
C ASN A 268 -7.31 17.62 5.50
N ALA A 269 -7.02 16.84 4.46
CA ALA A 269 -7.95 15.88 3.86
C ALA A 269 -7.91 14.49 4.53
N LEU A 270 -6.91 14.23 5.36
CA LEU A 270 -6.82 12.98 6.12
C LEU A 270 -7.75 13.02 7.34
N PRO A 271 -8.41 11.90 7.66
CA PRO A 271 -9.31 11.80 8.81
C PRO A 271 -8.58 11.89 10.16
#